data_AF-A0A2E9TLQ0-F1
#
_entry.id   AF-A0A2E9TLQ0-F1
#
_cell.length_a   1.000
_cell.length_b   1.000
_cell.length_c   1.000
_cell.angle_alpha   90.00
_cell.angle_beta   90.00
_cell.angle_gamma   90.00
#
_symmetry.space_group_name_H-M   'P 1'
#
loop_
_entity.id
_entity.type
_entity.pdbx_description
1 polymer ?
#
loop_
_entity_poly.entity_id
_entity_poly.type
_entity_poly.pdbx_seq_one_letter_code
_entity_poly.pdbx_strand_id
1 'polypeptide(L)'
;RVTDARVIYTHPGSGAETQLLSIAQKQRNTPLSLADALDWLDDPKARLLFNSRSGRSAVQVTATSLMLDDGTIEPRLRLIRPLEASTVPARMMEDTHWLEADRAAFTAAWTAELAEVPEFSETTLHIVAGLLLPIWKQLPQDETRVYRLQTDDGQRIIGRRVSPSWVATTLTADAPKLTAAQVHALVLEGKTVVRLAEGMELHRSRVMGVNRIELSGFLGAAKDRLKADGFFSEIIAWKLRLFCPADSSGIAVLDRLLARCPVTGLHARGGC
;
A
#
# COMPACT_ATOMS: atom_id res chain seq x y z
N ARG A 1 -13.29 -12.62 14.96
CA ARG A 1 -13.22 -11.95 16.29
C ARG A 1 -12.37 -10.69 16.25
N VAL A 2 -12.66 -9.66 17.07
CA VAL A 2 -11.73 -8.53 17.29
C VAL A 2 -10.58 -8.99 18.21
N THR A 3 -9.35 -8.70 17.85
CA THR A 3 -8.14 -9.09 18.60
C THR A 3 -7.41 -7.92 19.25
N ASP A 4 -7.58 -6.71 18.71
CA ASP A 4 -7.03 -5.47 19.27
C ASP A 4 -7.92 -4.28 18.88
N ALA A 5 -8.02 -3.29 19.76
CA ALA A 5 -8.76 -2.06 19.51
C ALA A 5 -8.00 -0.88 20.12
N ARG A 6 -7.70 0.13 19.31
CA ARG A 6 -6.96 1.33 19.73
C ARG A 6 -7.66 2.59 19.27
N VAL A 7 -7.83 3.54 20.18
CA VAL A 7 -8.33 4.87 19.84
C VAL A 7 -7.24 5.61 19.07
N ILE A 8 -7.59 6.10 17.87
CA ILE A 8 -6.69 6.87 17.01
C ILE A 8 -7.13 8.33 16.87
N TYR A 9 -8.37 8.65 17.28
CA TYR A 9 -8.89 10.00 17.32
C TYR A 9 -10.06 10.10 18.30
N THR A 10 -10.14 11.21 19.02
CA THR A 10 -11.28 11.56 19.90
C THR A 10 -11.77 12.93 19.50
N HIS A 11 -13.06 13.04 19.17
CA HIS A 11 -13.64 14.30 18.73
C HIS A 11 -13.82 15.25 19.93
N PRO A 12 -13.28 16.49 19.89
CA PRO A 12 -13.23 17.38 21.05
C PRO A 12 -14.61 17.87 21.53
N GLY A 13 -15.60 17.97 20.64
CA GLY A 13 -16.96 18.42 21.00
C GLY A 13 -17.86 17.32 21.57
N SER A 14 -18.02 16.21 20.86
CA SER A 14 -18.89 15.09 21.24
C SER A 14 -18.22 14.00 22.10
N GLY A 15 -16.89 14.00 22.25
CA GLY A 15 -16.16 12.89 22.86
C GLY A 15 -16.19 11.58 22.06
N ALA A 16 -16.78 11.58 20.86
CA ALA A 16 -16.88 10.39 20.03
C ALA A 16 -15.50 9.90 19.60
N GLU A 17 -15.26 8.60 19.73
CA GLU A 17 -13.98 7.99 19.39
C GLU A 17 -14.00 7.40 17.97
N THR A 18 -12.81 7.37 17.39
CA THR A 18 -12.49 6.61 16.20
C THR A 18 -11.39 5.63 16.56
N GLN A 19 -11.65 4.37 16.28
CA GLN A 19 -10.81 3.26 16.70
C GLN A 19 -10.25 2.53 15.48
N LEU A 20 -8.97 2.16 15.57
CA LEU A 20 -8.37 1.14 14.72
C LEU A 20 -8.58 -0.22 15.39
N LEU A 21 -9.26 -1.11 14.68
CA LEU A 21 -9.56 -2.48 15.09
C LEU A 21 -8.69 -3.45 14.29
N SER A 22 -8.05 -4.40 14.97
CA SER A 22 -7.50 -5.60 14.35
C SER A 22 -8.49 -6.74 14.53
N ILE A 23 -8.85 -7.41 13.44
CA ILE A 23 -9.87 -8.44 13.40
C ILE A 23 -9.25 -9.68 12.80
N ALA A 24 -9.23 -10.77 13.57
CA ALA A 24 -8.91 -12.08 13.07
C ALA A 24 -10.10 -12.65 12.29
N GLN A 25 -9.88 -12.90 11.00
CA GLN A 25 -10.81 -13.52 10.08
C GLN A 25 -10.38 -14.97 9.83
N LYS A 26 -11.22 -15.91 10.26
CA LYS A 26 -11.07 -17.33 9.93
C LYS A 26 -11.84 -17.63 8.64
N GLN A 27 -11.15 -18.06 7.60
CA GLN A 27 -11.73 -18.40 6.31
C GLN A 27 -11.54 -19.90 6.04
N ARG A 28 -12.60 -20.58 5.60
CA ARG A 28 -12.51 -21.97 5.15
C ARG A 28 -11.77 -22.00 3.81
N ASN A 29 -10.75 -22.85 3.71
CA ASN A 29 -10.04 -23.05 2.45
C ASN A 29 -10.88 -23.95 1.53
N THR A 30 -10.97 -23.57 0.26
CA THR A 30 -11.69 -24.31 -0.78
C THR A 30 -10.73 -24.59 -1.92
N PRO A 31 -9.78 -25.53 -1.75
CA PRO A 31 -8.81 -25.82 -2.78
C PRO A 31 -9.48 -26.48 -4.00
N LEU A 32 -8.98 -26.16 -5.19
CA LEU A 32 -9.38 -26.81 -6.43
C LEU A 32 -9.00 -28.29 -6.37
N SER A 33 -9.98 -29.16 -6.60
CA SER A 33 -9.74 -30.61 -6.56
C SER A 33 -8.82 -31.05 -7.69
N LEU A 34 -8.17 -32.20 -7.53
CA LEU A 34 -7.36 -32.77 -8.62
C LEU A 34 -8.20 -33.03 -9.88
N ALA A 35 -9.45 -33.47 -9.73
CA ALA A 35 -10.35 -33.71 -10.85
C ALA A 35 -10.60 -32.39 -11.61
N ASP A 36 -11.04 -31.35 -10.90
CA ASP A 36 -11.30 -30.03 -11.51
C ASP A 36 -10.03 -29.41 -12.11
N ALA A 37 -8.86 -29.69 -11.54
CA ALA A 37 -7.59 -29.25 -12.10
C ALA A 37 -7.27 -29.94 -13.42
N LEU A 38 -7.56 -31.24 -13.54
CA LEU A 38 -7.36 -32.01 -14.77
C LEU A 38 -8.38 -31.68 -15.85
N ASP A 39 -9.59 -31.25 -15.50
CA ASP A 39 -10.61 -30.80 -16.44
C ASP A 39 -10.15 -29.59 -17.28
N TRP A 40 -9.19 -28.80 -16.80
CA TRP A 40 -8.57 -27.74 -17.60
C TRP A 40 -7.83 -28.23 -18.85
N LEU A 41 -7.47 -29.53 -18.91
CA LEU A 41 -6.83 -30.13 -20.08
C LEU A 41 -7.79 -30.30 -21.27
N ASP A 42 -9.09 -30.01 -21.11
CA ASP A 42 -10.01 -29.84 -22.23
C ASP A 42 -9.57 -28.70 -23.17
N ASP A 43 -8.82 -27.72 -22.67
CA ASP A 43 -8.11 -26.74 -23.51
C ASP A 43 -6.82 -27.37 -24.07
N PRO A 44 -6.66 -27.50 -25.40
CA PRO A 44 -5.45 -28.07 -26.01
C PRO A 44 -4.16 -27.27 -25.74
N LYS A 45 -4.29 -26.01 -25.29
CA LYS A 45 -3.16 -25.15 -24.90
C LYS A 45 -2.80 -25.27 -23.42
N ALA A 46 -3.59 -25.99 -22.63
CA ALA A 46 -3.28 -26.22 -21.23
C ALA A 46 -2.06 -27.13 -21.09
N ARG A 47 -1.24 -26.90 -20.05
CA ARG A 47 -0.06 -27.70 -19.73
C ARG A 47 -0.02 -28.01 -18.25
N LEU A 48 0.36 -29.24 -17.90
CA LEU A 48 0.67 -29.62 -16.54
C LEU A 48 2.11 -29.25 -16.25
N LEU A 49 2.34 -28.56 -15.14
CA LEU A 49 3.65 -28.10 -14.74
C LEU A 49 4.04 -28.65 -13.38
N PHE A 50 5.35 -28.83 -13.21
CA PHE A 50 6.01 -29.15 -11.95
C PHE A 50 7.16 -28.16 -11.73
N ASN A 51 7.28 -27.65 -10.50
CA ASN A 51 8.35 -26.75 -10.12
C ASN A 51 9.51 -27.55 -9.53
N SER A 52 10.64 -27.61 -10.23
CA SER A 52 11.79 -28.41 -9.80
C SER A 52 12.42 -27.94 -8.48
N ARG A 53 12.22 -26.69 -8.09
CA ARG A 53 12.76 -26.12 -6.84
C ARG A 53 11.83 -26.30 -5.66
N SER A 54 10.52 -26.11 -5.85
CA SER A 54 9.55 -26.18 -4.75
C SER A 54 8.81 -27.50 -4.63
N GLY A 55 8.92 -28.38 -5.62
CA GLY A 55 8.19 -29.65 -5.68
C GLY A 55 6.69 -29.50 -5.94
N ARG A 56 6.22 -28.30 -6.27
CA ARG A 56 4.79 -27.97 -6.43
C ARG A 56 4.34 -28.13 -7.87
N SER A 57 3.05 -28.38 -8.06
CA SER A 57 2.42 -28.49 -9.37
C SER A 57 1.54 -27.28 -9.70
N ALA A 58 1.36 -26.99 -10.98
CA ALA A 58 0.43 -25.98 -11.47
C ALA A 58 -0.15 -26.39 -12.83
N VAL A 59 -1.40 -26.00 -13.10
CA VAL A 59 -1.94 -26.05 -14.47
C VAL A 59 -1.70 -24.70 -15.12
N GLN A 60 -1.05 -24.70 -16.26
CA GLN A 60 -0.87 -23.50 -17.09
C GLN A 60 -1.96 -23.44 -18.14
N VAL A 61 -2.64 -22.30 -18.25
CA VAL A 61 -3.58 -22.00 -19.34
C VAL A 61 -3.30 -20.62 -19.93
N THR A 62 -3.78 -20.35 -21.13
CA THR A 62 -3.68 -19.00 -21.71
C THR A 62 -4.57 -18.01 -20.95
N ALA A 63 -4.10 -16.78 -20.80
CA ALA A 63 -4.85 -15.67 -20.24
C ALA A 63 -5.02 -14.58 -21.28
N THR A 64 -6.01 -13.70 -21.09
CA THR A 64 -6.20 -12.52 -21.93
C THR A 64 -4.90 -11.72 -22.00
N SER A 65 -4.40 -11.42 -23.20
CA SER A 65 -3.20 -10.60 -23.38
C SER A 65 -3.38 -9.18 -22.85
N LEU A 66 -2.28 -8.51 -22.54
CA LEU A 66 -2.26 -7.12 -22.11
C LEU A 66 -1.65 -6.25 -23.20
N MET A 67 -2.33 -5.18 -23.60
CA MET A 67 -1.74 -4.15 -24.47
C MET A 67 -0.92 -3.18 -23.60
N LEU A 68 0.35 -3.02 -23.91
CA LEU A 68 1.24 -2.08 -23.22
C LEU A 68 1.10 -0.68 -23.82
N ASP A 69 1.65 0.32 -23.12
CA ASP A 69 1.55 1.74 -23.52
C ASP A 69 2.25 2.03 -24.87
N ASP A 70 3.20 1.19 -25.28
CA ASP A 70 3.89 1.25 -26.56
C ASP A 70 3.11 0.58 -27.71
N GLY A 71 1.90 0.06 -27.43
CA GLY A 71 1.04 -0.63 -28.39
C GLY A 71 1.40 -2.10 -28.61
N THR A 72 2.43 -2.64 -27.94
CA THR A 72 2.77 -4.06 -28.02
C THR A 72 1.76 -4.92 -27.25
N ILE A 73 1.51 -6.13 -27.74
CA ILE A 73 0.63 -7.10 -27.07
C ILE A 73 1.50 -8.08 -26.29
N GLU A 74 1.40 -8.06 -24.98
CA GLU A 74 2.07 -8.99 -24.08
C GLU A 74 1.19 -10.24 -23.86
N PRO A 75 1.59 -11.43 -24.38
CA PRO A 75 0.89 -12.66 -24.10
C PRO A 75 1.04 -13.02 -22.62
N ARG A 76 -0.04 -13.51 -22.01
CA ARG A 76 -0.06 -13.87 -20.59
C ARG A 76 -0.52 -15.31 -20.39
N LEU A 77 0.01 -15.92 -19.35
CA LEU A 77 -0.32 -17.27 -18.91
C LEU A 77 -0.89 -17.19 -17.51
N ARG A 78 -1.88 -18.04 -17.23
CA ARG A 78 -2.43 -18.22 -15.89
C ARG A 78 -1.96 -19.54 -15.34
N LEU A 79 -1.29 -19.49 -14.21
CA LEU A 79 -0.89 -20.66 -13.43
C LEU A 79 -1.93 -20.89 -12.34
N ILE A 80 -2.60 -22.04 -12.40
CA ILE A 80 -3.65 -22.46 -11.48
C ILE A 80 -3.05 -23.50 -10.53
N ARG A 81 -3.21 -23.26 -9.24
CA ARG A 81 -2.77 -24.10 -8.13
C ARG A 81 -3.96 -24.37 -7.20
N PRO A 82 -3.84 -25.31 -6.24
CA PRO A 82 -4.95 -25.66 -5.36
C PRO A 82 -5.67 -24.46 -4.73
N LEU A 83 -4.94 -23.52 -4.13
CA LEU A 83 -5.55 -22.38 -3.41
C LEU A 83 -5.48 -21.04 -4.13
N GLU A 84 -4.72 -20.95 -5.23
CA GLU A 84 -4.43 -19.68 -5.87
C GLU A 84 -4.31 -19.82 -7.39
N ALA A 85 -4.55 -18.72 -8.09
CA ALA A 85 -4.23 -18.61 -9.50
C ALA A 85 -3.55 -17.28 -9.77
N SER A 86 -2.41 -17.31 -10.46
CA SER A 86 -1.62 -16.14 -10.79
C SER A 86 -1.48 -15.98 -12.30
N THR A 87 -1.65 -14.76 -12.79
CA THR A 87 -1.41 -14.44 -14.20
C THR A 87 -0.05 -13.77 -14.34
N VAL A 88 0.79 -14.30 -15.22
CA VAL A 88 2.15 -13.82 -15.48
C VAL A 88 2.38 -13.59 -16.98
N PRO A 89 3.29 -12.68 -17.38
CA PRO A 89 3.76 -12.59 -18.76
C PRO A 89 4.35 -13.92 -19.23
N ALA A 90 4.04 -14.36 -20.45
CA ALA A 90 4.52 -15.64 -20.96
C ALA A 90 6.06 -15.71 -20.98
N ARG A 91 6.72 -14.61 -21.31
CA ARG A 91 8.18 -14.46 -21.30
C ARG A 91 8.84 -14.76 -19.96
N MET A 92 8.15 -14.51 -18.83
CA MET A 92 8.72 -14.81 -17.51
C MET A 92 8.86 -16.30 -17.25
N MET A 93 8.14 -17.16 -17.98
CA MET A 93 8.21 -18.61 -17.74
C MET A 93 9.61 -19.17 -18.01
N GLU A 94 10.36 -18.59 -18.96
CA GLU A 94 11.72 -19.01 -19.31
C GLU A 94 12.69 -18.87 -18.13
N ASP A 95 12.46 -17.87 -17.26
CA ASP A 95 13.28 -17.57 -16.09
C ASP A 95 12.80 -18.31 -14.82
N THR A 96 11.78 -19.17 -14.94
CA THR A 96 11.21 -19.89 -13.79
C THR A 96 11.64 -21.36 -13.75
N HIS A 97 11.47 -21.98 -12.59
CA HIS A 97 11.71 -23.42 -12.41
C HIS A 97 10.51 -24.31 -12.77
N TRP A 98 9.52 -23.76 -13.49
CA TRP A 98 8.37 -24.52 -13.95
C TRP A 98 8.71 -25.31 -15.19
N LEU A 99 8.59 -26.62 -15.10
CA LEU A 99 8.84 -27.55 -16.19
C LEU A 99 7.54 -28.26 -16.55
N GLU A 100 7.37 -28.58 -17.82
CA GLU A 100 6.27 -29.45 -18.25
C GLU A 100 6.41 -30.82 -17.58
N ALA A 101 5.30 -31.30 -17.01
CA ALA A 101 5.25 -32.53 -16.24
C ALA A 101 4.28 -33.51 -16.88
N ASP A 102 4.59 -34.80 -16.77
CA ASP A 102 3.61 -35.83 -17.06
C ASP A 102 2.48 -35.83 -16.03
N ARG A 103 1.39 -36.51 -16.37
CA ARG A 103 0.20 -36.58 -15.53
C ARG A 103 0.48 -37.24 -14.17
N ALA A 104 1.42 -38.17 -14.09
CA ALA A 104 1.71 -38.90 -12.86
C ALA A 104 2.47 -38.00 -11.86
N ALA A 105 3.52 -37.32 -12.32
CA ALA A 105 4.30 -36.37 -11.54
C ALA A 105 3.42 -35.20 -11.05
N PHE A 106 2.58 -34.65 -11.93
CA PHE A 106 1.62 -33.61 -11.57
C PHE A 106 0.62 -34.09 -10.52
N THR A 107 0.00 -35.26 -10.73
CA THR A 107 -1.01 -35.82 -9.81
C THR A 107 -0.42 -36.07 -8.42
N ALA A 108 0.79 -36.62 -8.36
CA ALA A 108 1.48 -36.87 -7.09
C ALA A 108 1.75 -35.56 -6.33
N ALA A 109 2.32 -34.55 -7.01
CA ALA A 109 2.61 -33.25 -6.41
C ALA A 109 1.34 -32.50 -5.99
N TRP A 110 0.29 -32.52 -6.81
CA TRP A 110 -0.99 -31.87 -6.50
C TRP A 110 -1.69 -32.51 -5.31
N THR A 111 -1.71 -33.84 -5.26
CA THR A 111 -2.32 -34.59 -4.15
C THR A 111 -1.55 -34.37 -2.85
N ALA A 112 -0.22 -34.34 -2.91
CA ALA A 112 0.61 -34.01 -1.76
C ALA A 112 0.31 -32.59 -1.25
N GLU A 113 0.23 -31.59 -2.14
CA GLU A 113 -0.12 -30.22 -1.76
C GLU A 113 -1.52 -30.14 -1.13
N LEU A 114 -2.52 -30.83 -1.70
CA LEU A 114 -3.88 -30.88 -1.15
C LEU A 114 -3.94 -31.48 0.25
N ALA A 115 -3.12 -32.50 0.55
CA ALA A 115 -3.07 -33.12 1.87
C ALA A 115 -2.49 -32.18 2.94
N GLU A 116 -1.67 -31.19 2.53
CA GLU A 116 -1.10 -30.18 3.42
C GLU A 116 -2.00 -28.95 3.60
N VAL A 117 -3.08 -28.80 2.83
CA VAL A 117 -3.98 -27.66 2.94
C VAL A 117 -4.79 -27.74 4.24
N PRO A 118 -4.65 -26.76 5.16
CA PRO A 118 -5.48 -26.75 6.37
C PRO A 118 -6.93 -26.45 6.02
N GLU A 119 -7.88 -26.95 6.82
CA GLU A 119 -9.32 -26.68 6.62
C GLU A 119 -9.64 -25.18 6.67
N PHE A 120 -8.91 -24.43 7.50
CA PHE A 120 -9.09 -22.99 7.67
C PHE A 120 -7.76 -22.25 7.61
N SER A 121 -7.79 -21.04 7.06
CA SER A 121 -6.74 -20.04 7.18
C SER A 121 -7.21 -18.88 8.05
N GLU A 122 -6.29 -18.27 8.80
CA GLU A 122 -6.56 -17.06 9.59
C GLU A 122 -5.82 -15.89 8.95
N THR A 123 -6.54 -14.81 8.67
CA THR A 123 -5.97 -13.55 8.19
C THR A 123 -6.35 -12.42 9.13
N THR A 124 -5.51 -11.39 9.21
CA THR A 124 -5.81 -10.20 10.01
C THR A 124 -6.31 -9.08 9.11
N LEU A 125 -7.50 -8.57 9.44
CA LEU A 125 -8.05 -7.36 8.85
C LEU A 125 -7.85 -6.19 9.80
N HIS A 126 -7.52 -5.03 9.24
CA HIS A 126 -7.45 -3.78 9.98
C HIS A 126 -8.59 -2.86 9.52
N ILE A 127 -9.44 -2.46 10.47
CA ILE A 127 -10.64 -1.67 10.21
C ILE A 127 -10.62 -0.41 11.09
N VAL A 128 -10.75 0.76 10.47
CA VAL A 128 -11.02 2.00 11.20
C VAL A 128 -12.53 2.15 11.35
N ALA A 129 -13.04 2.21 12.57
CA ALA A 129 -14.45 2.30 12.90
C ALA A 129 -14.75 3.46 13.87
N GLY A 130 -16.00 3.90 13.95
CA GLY A 130 -16.42 5.05 14.76
C GLY A 130 -16.66 6.30 13.91
N LEU A 131 -16.28 7.48 14.41
CA LEU A 131 -16.52 8.74 13.72
C LEU A 131 -15.47 8.99 12.63
N LEU A 132 -15.76 8.60 11.40
CA LEU A 132 -14.77 8.62 10.31
C LEU A 132 -14.59 10.00 9.64
N LEU A 133 -15.64 10.82 9.57
CA LEU A 133 -15.60 12.09 8.83
C LEU A 133 -14.44 13.02 9.25
N PRO A 134 -14.14 13.22 10.55
CA PRO A 134 -13.04 14.08 11.00
C PRO A 134 -11.66 13.63 10.54
N ILE A 135 -11.46 12.32 10.35
CA ILE A 135 -10.17 11.74 9.93
C ILE A 135 -10.17 11.28 8.47
N TRP A 136 -11.22 11.61 7.70
CA TRP A 136 -11.42 11.09 6.35
C TRP A 136 -10.22 11.32 5.41
N LYS A 137 -9.56 12.47 5.53
CA LYS A 137 -8.36 12.81 4.73
C LYS A 137 -7.12 11.98 5.07
N GLN A 138 -7.08 11.38 6.26
CA GLN A 138 -5.95 10.56 6.72
C GLN A 138 -6.09 9.10 6.29
N LEU A 139 -7.31 8.67 5.94
CA LEU A 139 -7.55 7.30 5.47
C LEU A 139 -6.93 7.09 4.07
N PRO A 140 -6.50 5.85 3.76
CA PRO A 140 -6.02 5.49 2.44
C PRO A 140 -7.08 5.80 1.37
N GLN A 141 -6.66 6.40 0.25
CA GLN A 141 -7.53 6.80 -0.87
C GLN A 141 -7.63 5.72 -1.97
N ASP A 142 -6.69 4.77 -1.97
CA ASP A 142 -6.58 3.66 -2.92
C ASP A 142 -7.69 2.62 -2.73
N GLU A 143 -8.11 2.37 -1.50
CA GLU A 143 -9.32 1.62 -1.20
C GLU A 143 -10.31 2.59 -0.54
N THR A 144 -11.58 2.68 -0.95
CA THR A 144 -12.60 3.57 -0.33
C THR A 144 -13.81 2.81 0.22
N ARG A 145 -13.78 1.47 0.12
CA ARG A 145 -14.88 0.59 0.51
C ARG A 145 -15.14 0.66 2.02
N VAL A 146 -16.41 0.75 2.38
CA VAL A 146 -16.90 0.63 3.76
C VAL A 146 -17.37 -0.80 3.97
N TYR A 147 -16.83 -1.45 5.00
CA TYR A 147 -17.16 -2.80 5.38
C TYR A 147 -18.20 -2.78 6.49
N ARG A 148 -19.18 -3.66 6.39
CA ARG A 148 -20.10 -4.02 7.48
C ARG A 148 -19.78 -5.45 7.87
N LEU A 149 -19.23 -5.62 9.07
CA LEU A 149 -18.79 -6.90 9.60
C LEU A 149 -19.65 -7.28 10.81
N GLN A 150 -19.86 -8.57 10.97
CA GLN A 150 -20.41 -9.16 12.17
C GLN A 150 -19.42 -10.21 12.65
N THR A 151 -19.02 -10.12 13.92
CA THR A 151 -18.12 -11.09 14.55
C THR A 151 -18.91 -12.29 15.07
N ASP A 152 -18.20 -13.37 15.41
CA ASP A 152 -18.79 -14.62 15.90
C ASP A 152 -19.55 -14.45 17.23
N ASP A 153 -19.15 -13.47 18.04
CA ASP A 153 -19.80 -13.04 19.30
C ASP A 153 -20.93 -12.00 19.07
N GLY A 154 -21.27 -11.69 17.82
CA GLY A 154 -22.41 -10.84 17.47
C GLY A 154 -22.13 -9.34 17.43
N GLN A 155 -20.89 -8.90 17.65
CA GLN A 155 -20.51 -7.49 17.51
C GLN A 155 -20.66 -7.04 16.06
N ARG A 156 -21.36 -5.93 15.85
CA ARG A 156 -21.54 -5.31 14.52
C ARG A 156 -20.58 -4.14 14.38
N ILE A 157 -19.76 -4.18 13.33
CA ILE A 157 -18.73 -3.18 13.06
C ILE A 157 -18.99 -2.59 11.69
N ILE A 158 -18.99 -1.26 11.60
CA ILE A 158 -19.01 -0.52 10.35
C ILE A 158 -17.75 0.34 10.30
N GLY A 159 -16.97 0.20 9.24
CA GLY A 159 -15.70 0.88 9.15
C GLY A 159 -15.00 0.74 7.81
N ARG A 160 -13.82 1.34 7.72
CA ARG A 160 -12.99 1.38 6.52
C ARG A 160 -11.78 0.47 6.68
N ARG A 161 -11.56 -0.42 5.71
CA ARG A 161 -10.37 -1.26 5.68
C ARG A 161 -9.14 -0.40 5.39
N VAL A 162 -8.06 -0.69 6.10
CA VAL A 162 -6.74 -0.05 5.93
C VAL A 162 -5.66 -1.11 5.80
N SER A 163 -4.56 -0.77 5.14
CA SER A 163 -3.43 -1.69 4.94
C SER A 163 -2.58 -1.81 6.21
N PRO A 164 -1.82 -2.91 6.39
CA PRO A 164 -0.84 -3.01 7.47
C PRO A 164 0.21 -1.88 7.48
N SER A 165 0.60 -1.39 6.29
CA SER A 165 1.54 -0.26 6.17
C SER A 165 0.95 1.06 6.67
N TRP A 166 -0.35 1.29 6.42
CA TRP A 166 -1.06 2.42 6.99
C TRP A 166 -1.14 2.30 8.51
N VAL A 167 -1.46 1.11 9.03
CA VAL A 167 -1.50 0.84 10.47
C VAL A 167 -0.16 1.15 11.12
N ALA A 168 0.94 0.67 10.55
CA ALA A 168 2.27 0.94 11.07
C ALA A 168 2.56 2.45 11.13
N THR A 169 2.16 3.21 10.12
CA THR A 169 2.32 4.68 10.08
C THR A 169 1.43 5.40 11.11
N THR A 170 0.18 4.95 11.27
CA THR A 170 -0.77 5.58 12.19
C THR A 170 -0.46 5.24 13.66
N LEU A 171 0.06 4.03 13.91
CA LEU A 171 0.39 3.54 15.25
C LEU A 171 1.83 3.86 15.69
N THR A 172 2.69 4.38 14.82
CA THR A 172 3.96 4.98 15.26
C THR A 172 3.63 6.16 16.17
N ALA A 173 3.63 5.87 17.48
CA ALA A 173 3.47 6.81 18.56
C ALA A 173 4.58 7.87 18.49
N ASP A 174 4.16 9.13 18.63
CA ASP A 174 4.92 10.35 18.39
C ASP A 174 5.43 10.48 16.94
N ALA A 175 4.72 11.28 16.15
CA ALA A 175 5.41 12.03 15.11
C ALA A 175 6.65 12.66 15.76
N PRO A 176 7.84 12.52 15.16
CA PRO A 176 9.04 12.98 15.82
C PRO A 176 8.86 14.46 16.11
N LYS A 177 9.00 14.86 17.38
CA LYS A 177 8.97 16.26 17.82
C LYS A 177 10.23 16.93 17.30
N LEU A 178 10.28 17.14 15.99
CA LEU A 178 11.34 17.85 15.31
C LEU A 178 11.05 19.34 15.43
N THR A 179 12.03 20.07 15.91
CA THR A 179 12.03 21.52 15.79
C THR A 179 12.15 21.93 14.32
N ALA A 180 11.73 23.14 13.98
CA ALA A 180 11.90 23.68 12.63
C ALA A 180 13.36 23.61 12.15
N ALA A 181 14.32 23.81 13.05
CA ALA A 181 15.75 23.70 12.75
C ALA A 181 16.15 22.26 12.42
N GLN A 182 15.62 21.27 13.14
CA GLN A 182 15.87 19.86 12.85
C GLN A 182 15.24 19.44 11.51
N VAL A 183 14.00 19.88 11.22
CA VAL A 183 13.36 19.65 9.91
C VAL A 183 14.18 20.28 8.79
N HIS A 184 14.62 21.53 8.97
CA HIS A 184 15.44 22.25 7.99
C HIS A 184 16.72 21.48 7.64
N ALA A 185 17.48 21.07 8.67
CA ALA A 185 18.73 20.32 8.49
C ALA A 185 18.48 18.94 7.85
N LEU A 186 17.47 18.21 8.32
CA LEU A 186 17.13 16.87 7.85
C LEU A 186 16.73 16.87 6.37
N VAL A 187 15.94 17.86 5.94
CA VAL A 187 15.55 17.98 4.54
C VAL A 187 16.76 18.35 3.68
N LEU A 188 17.61 19.28 4.12
CA LEU A 188 18.83 19.66 3.37
C LEU A 188 19.84 18.53 3.24
N GLU A 189 19.95 17.62 4.20
CA GLU A 189 20.74 16.39 4.07
C GLU A 189 20.26 15.55 2.87
N GLY A 190 18.95 15.60 2.60
CA GLY A 190 18.32 15.11 1.38
C GLY A 190 18.13 13.61 1.30
N LYS A 191 18.34 12.89 2.41
CA LYS A 191 18.07 11.45 2.55
C LYS A 191 16.65 11.15 3.01
N THR A 192 15.95 12.16 3.52
CA THR A 192 14.67 12.00 4.22
C THR A 192 13.62 12.93 3.63
N VAL A 193 12.40 12.42 3.50
CA VAL A 193 11.20 13.22 3.23
C VAL A 193 10.41 13.35 4.54
N VAL A 194 10.02 14.58 4.87
CA VAL A 194 9.23 14.90 6.07
C VAL A 194 7.78 15.05 5.66
N ARG A 195 6.92 14.15 6.15
CA ARG A 195 5.48 14.24 5.96
C ARG A 195 4.88 15.15 7.02
N LEU A 196 3.98 16.02 6.58
CA LEU A 196 3.24 16.96 7.41
C LEU A 196 1.76 16.58 7.43
N ALA A 197 1.01 17.22 8.32
CA ALA A 197 -0.45 17.17 8.27
C ALA A 197 -0.98 17.69 6.91
N GLU A 198 -2.24 17.37 6.60
CA GLU A 198 -2.91 17.73 5.35
C GLU A 198 -2.26 17.13 4.07
N GLY A 199 -1.42 16.11 4.22
CA GLY A 199 -0.81 15.40 3.08
C GLY A 199 0.34 16.16 2.39
N MET A 200 0.85 17.21 3.04
CA MET A 200 2.00 17.96 2.55
C MET A 200 3.31 17.26 2.86
N GLU A 201 4.32 17.49 2.03
CA GLU A 201 5.66 16.92 2.21
C GLU A 201 6.75 17.95 1.99
N LEU A 202 7.75 17.93 2.87
CA LEU A 202 9.01 18.65 2.68
C LEU A 202 10.09 17.69 2.21
N HIS A 203 10.73 18.03 1.11
CA HIS A 203 11.83 17.26 0.55
C HIS A 203 12.84 18.18 -0.14
N ARG A 204 14.07 17.71 -0.30
CA ARG A 204 15.09 18.46 -1.05
C ARG A 204 14.85 18.29 -2.53
N SER A 205 14.76 19.33 -3.31
CA SER A 205 14.78 19.24 -4.77
C SER A 205 16.00 19.96 -5.35
N ARG A 206 16.37 19.60 -6.57
CA ARG A 206 17.46 20.27 -7.30
C ARG A 206 16.83 21.06 -8.44
N VAL A 207 17.02 22.37 -8.42
CA VAL A 207 16.51 23.30 -9.43
C VAL A 207 17.68 24.12 -9.94
N MET A 208 17.94 24.07 -11.26
CA MET A 208 19.07 24.75 -11.90
C MET A 208 20.40 24.52 -11.18
N GLY A 209 20.67 23.27 -10.77
CA GLY A 209 21.92 22.89 -10.09
C GLY A 209 21.99 23.28 -8.60
N VAL A 210 20.99 23.95 -8.05
CA VAL A 210 20.93 24.37 -6.64
C VAL A 210 19.99 23.46 -5.85
N ASN A 211 20.45 22.99 -4.69
CA ASN A 211 19.60 22.23 -3.76
C ASN A 211 18.66 23.19 -3.02
N ARG A 212 17.37 22.85 -2.99
CA ARG A 212 16.29 23.66 -2.40
C ARG A 212 15.42 22.80 -1.51
N ILE A 213 14.74 23.43 -0.57
CA ILE A 213 13.69 22.80 0.24
C ILE A 213 12.36 23.07 -0.45
N GLU A 214 11.68 22.02 -0.88
CA GLU A 214 10.41 22.11 -1.60
C GLU A 214 9.26 21.55 -0.76
N LEU A 215 8.12 22.24 -0.83
CA LEU A 215 6.85 21.80 -0.26
C LEU A 215 5.96 21.27 -1.39
N SER A 216 5.62 19.98 -1.34
CA SER A 216 4.65 19.32 -2.23
C SER A 216 3.36 18.98 -1.48
N GLY A 217 2.32 18.62 -2.23
CA GLY A 217 1.03 18.17 -1.68
C GLY A 217 0.12 19.29 -1.16
N PHE A 218 0.54 20.57 -1.28
CA PHE A 218 -0.30 21.70 -0.86
C PHE A 218 -1.49 21.90 -1.82
N LEU A 219 -2.63 22.31 -1.27
CA LEU A 219 -3.80 22.70 -2.04
C LEU A 219 -3.63 24.11 -2.61
N GLY A 220 -4.19 24.36 -3.80
CA GLY A 220 -4.11 25.68 -4.46
C GLY A 220 -4.60 26.84 -3.58
N ALA A 221 -5.66 26.62 -2.79
CA ALA A 221 -6.20 27.61 -1.86
C ALA A 221 -5.24 27.98 -0.71
N ALA A 222 -4.28 27.11 -0.36
CA ALA A 222 -3.30 27.38 0.69
C ALA A 222 -2.10 28.21 0.19
N LYS A 223 -1.95 28.38 -1.12
CA LYS A 223 -0.79 29.02 -1.76
C LYS A 223 -0.51 30.42 -1.21
N ASP A 224 -1.53 31.29 -1.18
CA ASP A 224 -1.33 32.69 -0.81
C ASP A 224 -0.95 32.83 0.66
N ARG A 225 -1.51 31.95 1.52
CA ARG A 225 -1.12 31.86 2.93
C ARG A 225 0.32 31.36 3.09
N LEU A 226 0.70 30.29 2.39
CA LEU A 226 2.07 29.76 2.43
C LEU A 226 3.08 30.83 1.96
N LYS A 227 2.72 31.65 0.97
CA LYS A 227 3.53 32.80 0.57
C LYS A 227 3.64 33.87 1.66
N ALA A 228 2.52 34.19 2.33
CA ALA A 228 2.53 35.09 3.48
C ALA A 228 3.40 34.56 4.63
N ASP A 229 3.52 33.23 4.76
CA ASP A 229 4.42 32.58 5.71
C ASP A 229 5.90 32.64 5.31
N GLY A 230 6.23 33.08 4.10
CA GLY A 230 7.60 33.22 3.59
C GLY A 230 8.04 32.13 2.61
N PHE A 231 7.14 31.26 2.15
CA PHE A 231 7.42 30.43 0.97
C PHE A 231 7.42 31.30 -0.29
N PHE A 232 8.23 30.93 -1.27
CA PHE A 232 8.20 31.54 -2.59
C PHE A 232 7.84 30.50 -3.65
N SER A 233 7.30 30.96 -4.79
CA SER A 233 6.84 30.07 -5.84
C SER A 233 7.56 30.34 -7.14
N GLU A 234 7.87 29.29 -7.89
CA GLU A 234 8.33 29.36 -9.26
C GLU A 234 7.47 28.46 -10.15
N ILE A 235 7.40 28.78 -11.44
CA ILE A 235 6.81 27.90 -12.46
C ILE A 235 7.97 27.17 -13.13
N ILE A 236 8.04 25.85 -12.95
CA ILE A 236 9.10 25.00 -13.52
C ILE A 236 8.44 23.84 -14.24
N ALA A 237 8.80 23.61 -15.50
CA ALA A 237 8.18 22.61 -16.37
C ALA A 237 6.65 22.68 -16.34
N TRP A 238 6.11 23.91 -16.50
CA TRP A 238 4.67 24.21 -16.51
C TRP A 238 3.93 23.95 -15.18
N LYS A 239 4.65 23.61 -14.10
CA LYS A 239 4.08 23.34 -12.78
C LYS A 239 4.47 24.41 -11.77
N LEU A 240 3.49 24.90 -11.02
CA LEU A 240 3.73 25.74 -9.84
C LEU A 240 4.39 24.91 -8.74
N ARG A 241 5.57 25.33 -8.29
CA ARG A 241 6.32 24.71 -7.19
C ARG A 241 6.55 25.73 -6.09
N LEU A 242 6.51 25.29 -4.83
CA LEU A 242 6.69 26.13 -3.65
C LEU A 242 7.96 25.74 -2.92
N PHE A 243 8.74 26.73 -2.53
CA PHE A 243 10.04 26.54 -1.90
C PHE A 243 10.13 27.33 -0.60
N CYS A 244 10.82 26.73 0.37
CA CYS A 244 11.30 27.41 1.57
C CYS A 244 12.72 27.92 1.30
N PRO A 245 13.11 29.10 1.83
CA PRO A 245 14.51 29.51 1.84
C PRO A 245 15.40 28.39 2.41
N ALA A 246 16.55 28.15 1.78
CA ALA A 246 17.48 27.09 2.18
C ALA A 246 18.54 27.57 3.20
N ASP A 247 18.60 28.87 3.45
CA ASP A 247 19.44 29.47 4.47
C ASP A 247 18.73 29.46 5.85
N SER A 248 19.37 30.04 6.88
CA SER A 248 18.82 30.08 8.23
C SER A 248 17.45 30.79 8.34
N SER A 249 17.09 31.66 7.38
CA SER A 249 15.77 32.30 7.37
C SER A 249 14.63 31.29 7.14
N GLY A 250 14.94 30.18 6.46
CA GLY A 250 14.02 29.08 6.24
C GLY A 250 13.50 28.44 7.53
N ILE A 251 14.29 28.49 8.61
CA ILE A 251 13.88 27.93 9.92
C ILE A 251 12.64 28.65 10.45
N ALA A 252 12.57 29.98 10.36
CA ALA A 252 11.40 30.75 10.82
C ALA A 252 10.16 30.52 9.94
N VAL A 253 10.36 30.28 8.64
CA VAL A 253 9.29 29.91 7.70
C VAL A 253 8.72 28.54 8.06
N LEU A 254 9.60 27.56 8.31
CA LEU A 254 9.21 26.22 8.73
C LEU A 254 8.55 26.21 10.11
N ASP A 255 8.98 27.06 11.04
CA ASP A 255 8.35 27.17 12.36
C ASP A 255 6.86 27.56 12.27
N ARG A 256 6.55 28.59 11.47
CA ARG A 256 5.16 28.98 11.19
C ARG A 256 4.35 27.85 10.55
N LEU A 257 4.95 27.13 9.59
CA LEU A 257 4.31 25.98 8.94
C LEU A 257 4.01 24.87 9.95
N LEU A 258 5.01 24.46 10.75
CA LEU A 258 4.92 23.35 11.69
C LEU A 258 3.96 23.65 12.86
N ALA A 259 3.80 24.92 13.25
CA ALA A 259 2.80 25.34 14.23
C ALA A 259 1.36 25.03 13.80
N ARG A 260 1.09 24.91 12.50
CA ARG A 260 -0.24 24.60 11.94
C ARG A 260 -0.33 23.21 11.34
N CYS A 261 0.76 22.76 10.72
CA CYS A 261 0.85 21.52 9.98
C CYS A 261 1.98 20.70 10.60
N PRO A 262 1.73 20.02 11.73
CA PRO A 262 2.76 19.29 12.44
C PRO A 262 3.32 18.16 11.57
N VAL A 263 4.55 17.74 11.88
CA VAL A 263 5.12 16.52 11.30
C VAL A 263 4.21 15.35 11.63
N THR A 264 3.98 14.47 10.66
CA THR A 264 3.18 13.24 10.80
C THR A 264 4.00 11.99 10.56
N GLY A 265 5.20 12.12 9.98
CA GLY A 265 6.14 11.01 9.86
C GLY A 265 7.34 11.34 8.99
N LEU A 266 8.28 10.41 8.96
CA LEU A 266 9.48 10.46 8.12
C LEU A 266 9.51 9.24 7.22
N HIS A 267 10.05 9.37 6.02
CA HIS A 267 10.40 8.20 5.21
C HIS A 267 11.69 8.45 4.43
N ALA A 268 12.40 7.36 4.12
CA ALA A 268 13.58 7.41 3.29
C ALA A 268 13.19 7.97 1.92
N ARG A 269 14.00 8.89 1.41
CA ARG A 269 13.83 9.37 0.05
C ARG A 269 14.12 8.22 -0.90
N GLY A 270 13.11 7.75 -1.64
CA GLY A 270 13.31 6.79 -2.72
C GLY A 270 14.36 7.30 -3.68
N GLY A 271 15.43 6.53 -3.85
CA GLY A 271 16.46 6.82 -4.85
C GLY A 271 15.83 6.77 -6.23
N CYS A 272 16.10 7.81 -7.03
CA CYS A 272 16.21 7.59 -8.47
C CYS A 272 17.56 6.93 -8.74
#